data_AF-A0A7R9QZG5-F1
#
_entry.id   AF-A0A7R9QZG5-F1
#
_cell.length_a   1.000
_cell.length_b   1.000
_cell.length_c   1.000
_cell.angle_alpha   90.00
_cell.angle_beta   90.00
_cell.angle_gamma   90.00
#
_symmetry.space_group_name_H-M   'P 1'
#
loop_
_entity.id
_entity.type
_entity.pdbx_description
1 polymer ?
#
loop_
_entity_poly.entity_id
_entity_poly.type
_entity_poly.pdbx_seq_one_letter_code
_entity_poly.pdbx_strand_id
1 'polypeptide(L)'
;MKLTKGAYNWLQEQIRKLENIIIKNDEVEWLAKTCPYLSTEYLEYLKGFHLRPDEQVELTFTPETNGESDDVAGDISLTVRGLWIETILYEIPLLALVSEAYFKFVDRDWTHDGQVLNAKHKGLELIENGCIFSEFGSRRRRDYKTHDLVIQGLVEASKDATTNGKGWKGKFTGTSNVHFAMKHGVQPIGTVAHEWFMGIAAITQDYANANELALRYWTAAFGRGVLAIALTDTFGSSSFLKAFKKPAAKSGSTNAADSSKDPTYAEVFTGVRQDSGDPLEYLKLMEEFYSSQDITDKKVIVYSDSLNCQKCIQYKNATDAAGLTPSFGIGTFFTNDF
;
A
#
# COMPACT_ATOMS: atom_id res chain seq x y z
N MET A 1 22.22 -2.35 0.89
CA MET A 1 22.11 -2.22 2.36
C MET A 1 22.73 -3.46 2.96
N LYS A 2 23.68 -3.29 3.89
CA LYS A 2 24.34 -4.42 4.58
C LYS A 2 23.83 -4.47 6.00
N LEU A 3 23.72 -5.67 6.55
CA LEU A 3 23.42 -5.88 7.96
C LEU A 3 24.68 -6.33 8.69
N THR A 4 24.74 -6.07 9.99
CA THR A 4 25.73 -6.69 10.86
C THR A 4 25.28 -8.12 11.20
N LYS A 5 26.22 -9.00 11.58
CA LYS A 5 25.92 -10.38 12.00
C LYS A 5 24.94 -10.41 13.18
N GLY A 6 25.06 -9.50 14.13
CA GLY A 6 24.12 -9.33 15.23
C GLY A 6 22.71 -8.97 14.74
N ALA A 7 22.59 -8.07 13.76
CA ALA A 7 21.32 -7.72 13.13
C ALA A 7 20.68 -8.91 12.41
N TYR A 8 21.48 -9.71 11.69
CA TYR A 8 21.05 -10.93 11.03
C TYR A 8 20.52 -11.97 12.03
N ASN A 9 21.25 -12.22 13.12
CA ASN A 9 20.84 -13.16 14.16
C ASN A 9 19.52 -12.73 14.80
N TRP A 10 19.38 -11.43 15.10
CA TRP A 10 18.12 -10.88 15.62
C TRP A 10 16.98 -11.03 14.61
N LEU A 11 17.21 -10.73 13.33
CA LEU A 11 16.22 -10.84 12.27
C LEU A 11 15.74 -12.28 12.12
N GLN A 12 16.66 -13.25 12.09
CA GLN A 12 16.32 -14.67 12.01
C GLN A 12 15.38 -15.09 13.14
N GLU A 13 15.66 -14.64 14.37
CA GLU A 13 14.82 -14.91 15.53
C GLU A 13 13.44 -14.23 15.43
N GLN A 14 13.34 -13.00 14.92
CA GLN A 14 12.04 -12.35 14.70
C GLN A 14 11.22 -13.06 13.62
N ILE A 15 11.86 -13.55 12.56
CA ILE A 15 11.19 -14.28 11.48
C ILE A 15 10.58 -15.58 12.02
N ARG A 16 11.31 -16.35 12.83
CA ARG A 16 10.77 -17.56 13.48
C ARG A 16 9.50 -17.24 14.27
N LYS A 17 9.52 -16.13 15.03
CA LYS A 17 8.38 -15.72 15.86
C LYS A 17 7.11 -15.40 15.08
N LEU A 18 7.18 -15.19 13.76
CA LEU A 18 5.99 -15.01 12.94
C LEU A 18 5.04 -16.22 12.98
N GLU A 19 5.55 -17.43 13.28
CA GLU A 19 4.72 -18.63 13.47
C GLU A 19 3.72 -18.50 14.63
N ASN A 20 4.05 -17.66 15.62
CA ASN A 20 3.25 -17.48 16.83
C ASN A 20 2.16 -16.41 16.65
N ILE A 21 2.09 -15.77 15.48
CA ILE A 21 1.06 -14.78 15.19
C ILE A 21 -0.23 -15.52 14.87
N ILE A 22 -1.25 -15.23 15.67
CA ILE A 22 -2.60 -15.74 15.51
C ILE A 22 -3.54 -14.54 15.37
N ILE A 23 -4.51 -14.65 14.48
CA ILE A 23 -5.54 -13.62 14.34
C ILE A 23 -6.57 -13.84 15.44
N LYS A 24 -6.80 -12.80 16.25
CA LYS A 24 -7.72 -12.88 17.39
C LYS A 24 -9.16 -12.63 16.96
N ASN A 25 -10.10 -13.10 17.78
CA ASN A 25 -11.54 -12.94 17.50
C ASN A 25 -11.96 -11.47 17.38
N ASP A 26 -11.43 -10.58 18.22
CA ASP A 26 -11.70 -9.15 18.17
C ASP A 26 -11.14 -8.49 16.90
N GLU A 27 -10.00 -8.96 16.39
CA GLU A 27 -9.45 -8.52 15.10
C GLU A 27 -10.34 -8.97 13.94
N VAL A 28 -10.86 -10.20 13.96
CA VAL A 28 -11.81 -10.70 12.94
C VAL A 28 -13.12 -9.92 12.98
N GLU A 29 -13.68 -9.67 14.17
CA GLU A 29 -14.90 -8.87 14.34
C GLU A 29 -14.70 -7.44 13.83
N TRP A 30 -13.53 -6.85 14.11
CA TRP A 30 -13.17 -5.52 13.62
C TRP A 30 -13.06 -5.50 12.09
N LEU A 31 -12.44 -6.52 11.48
CA LEU A 31 -12.34 -6.66 10.03
C LEU A 31 -13.73 -6.83 9.39
N ALA A 32 -14.60 -7.67 9.95
CA ALA A 32 -15.96 -7.85 9.44
C ALA A 32 -16.75 -6.53 9.41
N LYS A 33 -16.57 -5.69 10.44
CA LYS A 33 -17.25 -4.40 10.56
C LYS A 33 -16.63 -3.32 9.67
N THR A 34 -15.31 -3.25 9.60
CA THR A 34 -14.56 -2.12 8.99
C THR A 34 -14.23 -2.38 7.52
N CYS A 35 -14.09 -3.64 7.15
CA CYS A 35 -13.75 -4.11 5.81
C CYS A 35 -14.86 -5.03 5.27
N PRO A 36 -16.10 -4.54 5.08
CA PRO A 36 -17.26 -5.37 4.74
C PRO A 36 -17.17 -6.04 3.36
N TYR A 37 -16.15 -5.69 2.57
CA TYR A 37 -15.81 -6.31 1.30
C TYR A 37 -15.04 -7.63 1.46
N LEU A 38 -14.58 -7.97 2.67
CA LEU A 38 -14.02 -9.30 2.96
C LEU A 38 -15.16 -10.29 3.19
N SER A 39 -15.15 -11.40 2.47
CA SER A 39 -16.20 -12.40 2.58
C SER A 39 -16.12 -13.17 3.91
N THR A 40 -17.25 -13.72 4.36
CA THR A 40 -17.31 -14.56 5.56
C THR A 40 -16.38 -15.77 5.45
N GLU A 41 -16.26 -16.37 4.27
CA GLU A 41 -15.36 -17.51 4.02
C GLU A 41 -13.89 -17.11 4.18
N TYR A 42 -13.50 -15.92 3.72
CA TYR A 42 -12.14 -15.43 3.91
C TYR A 42 -11.84 -15.11 5.38
N LEU A 43 -12.80 -14.49 6.09
CA LEU A 43 -12.66 -14.24 7.53
C LEU A 43 -12.58 -15.53 8.34
N GLU A 44 -13.29 -16.58 7.94
CA GLU A 44 -13.18 -17.90 8.57
C GLU A 44 -11.83 -18.56 8.26
N TYR A 45 -11.33 -18.45 7.02
CA TYR A 45 -9.98 -18.88 6.67
C TYR A 45 -8.92 -18.21 7.55
N LEU A 46 -9.02 -16.89 7.77
CA LEU A 46 -8.08 -16.13 8.58
C LEU A 46 -8.00 -16.63 10.04
N LYS A 47 -9.09 -17.12 10.63
CA LYS A 47 -9.08 -17.66 12.01
C LYS A 47 -8.16 -18.87 12.17
N GLY A 48 -8.04 -19.70 11.12
CA GLY A 48 -7.17 -20.88 11.11
C GLY A 48 -5.82 -20.64 10.45
N PHE A 49 -5.54 -19.41 10.00
CA PHE A 49 -4.32 -19.10 9.27
C PHE A 49 -3.13 -18.96 10.21
N HIS A 50 -2.03 -19.63 9.86
CA HIS A 50 -0.74 -19.49 10.53
C HIS A 50 0.40 -19.46 9.52
N LEU A 51 1.35 -18.56 9.76
CA LEU A 51 2.61 -18.51 9.01
C LEU A 51 3.50 -19.70 9.42
N ARG A 52 4.23 -20.26 8.46
CA ARG A 52 5.19 -21.36 8.68
C ARG A 52 6.59 -20.94 8.24
N PRO A 53 7.23 -19.99 8.94
CA PRO A 53 8.49 -19.37 8.51
C PRO A 53 9.61 -20.38 8.29
N ASP A 54 9.69 -21.42 9.11
CA ASP A 54 10.70 -22.50 8.98
C ASP A 54 10.58 -23.29 7.66
N GLU A 55 9.38 -23.38 7.09
CA GLU A 55 9.13 -24.04 5.80
C GLU A 55 9.23 -23.06 4.61
N GLN A 56 8.84 -21.80 4.85
CA GLN A 56 8.51 -20.86 3.78
C GLN A 56 9.58 -19.78 3.58
N VAL A 57 10.45 -19.52 4.56
CA VAL A 57 11.41 -18.40 4.52
C VAL A 57 12.85 -18.89 4.61
N GLU A 58 13.63 -18.62 3.58
CA GLU A 58 15.07 -18.85 3.54
C GLU A 58 15.80 -17.51 3.73
N LEU A 59 16.54 -17.38 4.84
CA LEU A 59 17.37 -16.21 5.16
C LEU A 59 18.83 -16.65 5.27
N THR A 60 19.71 -16.07 4.45
CA THR A 60 21.16 -16.34 4.46
C THR A 60 21.97 -15.06 4.66
N PHE A 61 23.20 -15.21 5.16
CA PHE A 61 24.15 -14.12 5.42
C PHE A 61 25.52 -14.44 4.81
N THR A 62 26.03 -13.51 4.00
CA THR A 62 27.36 -13.59 3.41
C THR A 62 28.23 -12.50 4.04
N PRO A 63 29.11 -12.86 5.02
CA PRO A 63 29.94 -11.88 5.70
C PRO A 63 31.02 -11.32 4.77
N GLU A 64 31.38 -10.05 4.95
CA GLU A 64 32.48 -9.43 4.20
C GLU A 64 33.86 -9.91 4.66
N THR A 65 33.96 -10.32 5.92
CA THR A 65 35.21 -10.78 6.54
C THR A 65 34.94 -12.05 7.34
N ASN A 66 35.97 -12.88 7.52
CA ASN A 66 35.85 -14.14 8.27
C ASN A 66 35.78 -13.94 9.80
N GLY A 67 35.42 -12.74 10.27
CA GLY A 67 35.29 -12.45 11.69
C GLY A 67 34.03 -13.06 12.30
N GLU A 68 34.07 -13.37 13.60
CA GLU A 68 32.91 -13.92 14.31
C GLU A 68 32.10 -12.88 15.09
N SER A 69 32.61 -11.65 15.21
CA SER A 69 31.97 -10.54 15.94
C SER A 69 30.58 -10.22 15.38
N ASP A 70 29.69 -9.78 16.26
CA ASP A 70 28.34 -9.31 15.90
C ASP A 70 28.39 -8.08 14.99
N ASP A 71 29.47 -7.30 15.00
CA ASP A 71 29.64 -6.10 14.18
C ASP A 71 30.10 -6.38 12.74
N VAL A 72 30.38 -7.66 12.39
CA VAL A 72 30.77 -8.02 11.03
C VAL A 72 29.64 -7.70 10.06
N ALA A 73 29.89 -6.82 9.10
CA ALA A 73 28.95 -6.49 8.04
C ALA A 73 28.88 -7.62 7.00
N GLY A 74 27.72 -7.75 6.36
CA GLY A 74 27.51 -8.69 5.28
C GLY A 74 26.22 -8.45 4.52
N ASP A 75 26.12 -9.11 3.37
CA ASP A 75 24.92 -9.12 2.55
C ASP A 75 23.95 -10.18 3.05
N ILE A 76 22.64 -9.89 3.00
CA ILE A 76 21.59 -10.88 3.28
C ILE A 76 20.90 -11.29 1.97
N SER A 77 20.46 -12.54 1.90
CA SER A 77 19.47 -12.99 0.92
C SER A 77 18.26 -13.51 1.66
N LEU A 78 17.08 -13.07 1.24
CA LEU A 78 15.79 -13.45 1.84
C LEU A 78 14.88 -13.91 0.71
N THR A 79 14.45 -15.16 0.78
CA THR A 79 13.54 -15.76 -0.20
C THR A 79 12.33 -16.37 0.49
N VAL A 80 11.13 -16.12 -0.03
CA VAL A 80 9.89 -16.74 0.44
C VAL A 80 9.35 -17.68 -0.63
N ARG A 81 8.99 -18.92 -0.27
CA ARG A 81 8.47 -19.95 -1.20
C ARG A 81 7.29 -20.69 -0.58
N GLY A 82 6.32 -21.06 -1.41
CA GLY A 82 5.11 -21.77 -0.98
C GLY A 82 3.91 -21.42 -1.84
N LEU A 83 2.72 -21.85 -1.42
CA LEU A 83 1.47 -21.45 -2.06
C LEU A 83 1.25 -19.94 -1.87
N TRP A 84 0.81 -19.24 -2.91
CA TRP A 84 0.65 -17.77 -2.85
C TRP A 84 -0.28 -17.33 -1.72
N ILE A 85 -1.37 -18.06 -1.47
CA ILE A 85 -2.30 -17.79 -0.36
C ILE A 85 -1.66 -17.94 1.03
N GLU A 86 -0.58 -18.70 1.14
CA GLU A 86 0.14 -18.91 2.39
C GLU A 86 1.33 -17.97 2.57
N THR A 87 1.85 -17.43 1.46
CA THR A 87 3.07 -16.62 1.46
C THR A 87 2.85 -15.12 1.25
N ILE A 88 1.66 -14.73 0.77
CA ILE A 88 1.28 -13.34 0.46
C ILE A 88 1.48 -12.37 1.65
N LEU A 89 1.29 -12.84 2.89
CA LEU A 89 1.35 -11.98 4.08
C LEU A 89 2.78 -11.72 4.61
N TYR A 90 3.82 -12.28 4.00
CA TYR A 90 5.20 -12.10 4.47
C TYR A 90 5.87 -10.79 4.03
N GLU A 91 5.51 -10.21 2.88
CA GLU A 91 6.26 -9.06 2.32
C GLU A 91 6.39 -7.93 3.36
N ILE A 92 5.27 -7.50 3.93
CA ILE A 92 5.24 -6.31 4.78
C ILE A 92 5.95 -6.56 6.12
N PRO A 93 5.66 -7.63 6.88
CA PRO A 93 6.37 -7.90 8.13
C PRO A 93 7.88 -8.10 7.92
N LEU A 94 8.30 -8.84 6.88
CA LEU A 94 9.72 -9.10 6.64
C LEU A 94 10.47 -7.81 6.28
N LEU A 95 9.92 -6.96 5.41
CA LEU A 95 10.56 -5.67 5.08
C LEU A 95 10.62 -4.73 6.29
N ALA A 96 9.56 -4.68 7.10
CA ALA A 96 9.54 -3.88 8.33
C ALA A 96 10.60 -4.37 9.34
N LEU A 97 10.74 -5.69 9.51
CA LEU A 97 11.75 -6.29 10.38
C LEU A 97 13.17 -6.06 9.87
N VAL A 98 13.41 -6.17 8.55
CA VAL A 98 14.72 -5.88 7.95
C VAL A 98 15.11 -4.42 8.18
N SER A 99 14.17 -3.49 7.99
CA SER A 99 14.38 -2.06 8.27
C SER A 99 14.69 -1.82 9.75
N GLU A 100 13.90 -2.40 10.66
CA GLU A 100 14.13 -2.29 12.10
C GLU A 100 15.46 -2.91 12.54
N ALA A 101 15.86 -4.05 11.95
CA ALA A 101 17.17 -4.66 12.21
C ALA A 101 18.31 -3.70 11.84
N TYR A 102 18.20 -3.00 10.71
CA TYR A 102 19.20 -2.03 10.28
C TYR A 102 19.34 -0.89 11.30
N PHE A 103 18.25 -0.24 11.69
CA PHE A 103 18.29 0.91 12.60
C PHE A 103 18.50 0.54 14.07
N LYS A 104 18.34 -0.74 14.43
CA LYS A 104 18.61 -1.22 15.79
C LYS A 104 20.08 -1.58 16.02
N PHE A 105 20.77 -2.05 14.98
CA PHE A 105 22.09 -2.65 15.13
C PHE A 105 23.18 -1.99 14.27
N VAL A 106 22.81 -1.35 13.15
CA VAL A 106 23.77 -0.75 12.20
C VAL A 106 23.84 0.75 12.40
N ASP A 107 22.76 1.45 12.08
CA ASP A 107 22.64 2.90 12.26
C ASP A 107 21.85 3.17 13.55
N ARG A 108 22.56 3.57 14.60
CA ARG A 108 22.00 3.79 15.95
C ARG A 108 21.96 5.26 16.36
N ASP A 109 22.44 6.16 15.49
CA ASP A 109 22.57 7.58 15.80
C ASP A 109 21.27 8.33 15.47
N TRP A 110 20.21 7.99 16.20
CA TRP A 110 18.89 8.58 16.04
C TRP A 110 18.06 8.40 17.31
N THR A 111 17.04 9.24 17.49
CA THR A 111 16.12 9.14 18.62
C THR A 111 14.68 9.32 18.15
N HIS A 112 13.71 8.92 18.98
CA HIS A 112 12.29 9.20 18.71
C HIS A 112 11.87 10.64 19.01
N ASP A 113 12.81 11.51 19.42
CA ASP A 113 12.49 12.86 19.85
C ASP A 113 11.86 13.67 18.70
N GLY A 114 10.80 14.40 19.03
CA GLY A 114 10.10 15.24 18.05
C GLY A 114 9.29 14.50 16.99
N GLN A 115 9.30 13.16 16.92
CA GLN A 115 8.62 12.41 15.84
C GLN A 115 7.10 12.66 15.76
N VAL A 116 6.41 12.76 16.92
CA VAL A 116 4.98 13.13 16.96
C VAL A 116 4.76 14.53 16.40
N LEU A 117 5.58 15.50 16.82
CA LEU A 117 5.48 16.90 16.37
C LEU A 117 5.81 17.04 14.88
N ASN A 118 6.82 16.32 14.38
CA ASN A 118 7.19 16.30 12.97
C ASN A 118 6.04 15.74 12.11
N ALA A 119 5.48 14.59 12.49
CA ALA A 119 4.34 13.99 11.80
C ALA A 119 3.11 14.90 11.85
N LYS A 120 2.84 15.53 13.00
CA LYS A 120 1.75 16.50 13.15
C LYS A 120 1.93 17.72 12.24
N HIS A 121 3.14 18.28 12.16
CA HIS A 121 3.44 19.42 11.29
C HIS A 121 3.17 19.06 9.82
N LYS A 122 3.75 17.95 9.33
CA LYS A 122 3.53 17.48 7.97
C LYS A 122 2.05 17.24 7.67
N GLY A 123 1.34 16.62 8.63
CA GLY A 123 -0.10 16.40 8.52
C GLY A 123 -0.88 17.71 8.39
N LEU A 124 -0.59 18.71 9.21
CA LEU A 124 -1.23 20.03 9.13
C LEU A 124 -0.93 20.73 7.81
N GLU A 125 0.34 20.76 7.39
CA GLU A 125 0.74 21.37 6.13
C GLU A 125 -0.04 20.80 4.93
N LEU A 126 -0.19 19.47 4.88
CA LEU A 126 -0.99 18.79 3.86
C LEU A 126 -2.47 19.17 3.94
N ILE A 127 -3.06 19.16 5.14
CA ILE A 127 -4.48 19.49 5.34
C ILE A 127 -4.78 20.93 4.95
N GLU A 128 -3.95 21.87 5.40
CA GLU A 128 -4.05 23.31 5.13
C GLU A 128 -4.04 23.60 3.62
N ASN A 129 -3.18 22.91 2.89
CA ASN A 129 -3.09 23.00 1.43
C ASN A 129 -4.14 22.18 0.69
N GLY A 130 -5.11 21.59 1.40
CA GLY A 130 -6.24 20.89 0.79
C GLY A 130 -5.93 19.47 0.31
N CYS A 131 -4.83 18.86 0.73
CA CYS A 131 -4.46 17.51 0.30
C CYS A 131 -5.27 16.45 1.06
N ILE A 132 -5.75 15.44 0.33
CA ILE A 132 -6.41 14.25 0.90
C ILE A 132 -5.41 13.11 0.88
N PHE A 133 -4.98 12.62 2.03
CA PHE A 133 -3.85 11.69 2.11
C PHE A 133 -4.02 10.59 3.16
N SER A 134 -3.29 9.50 2.96
CA SER A 134 -3.17 8.36 3.87
C SER A 134 -1.70 8.00 4.12
N GLU A 135 -1.45 7.33 5.23
CA GLU A 135 -0.10 6.88 5.63
C GLU A 135 0.17 5.44 5.10
N PHE A 136 1.24 5.26 4.33
CA PHE A 136 1.57 4.05 3.54
C PHE A 136 2.96 3.45 3.87
N GLY A 137 3.54 3.80 5.02
CA GLY A 137 4.95 3.67 5.35
C GLY A 137 5.35 2.37 6.06
N SER A 138 4.45 1.39 6.19
CA SER A 138 4.72 0.13 6.92
C SER A 138 6.02 -0.57 6.51
N ARG A 139 6.27 -0.70 5.20
CA ARG A 139 7.36 -1.51 4.63
C ARG A 139 8.76 -0.99 4.94
N ARG A 140 8.90 0.33 5.10
CA ARG A 140 10.20 1.00 5.28
C ARG A 140 10.25 1.83 6.56
N ARG A 141 9.34 1.59 7.50
CA ARG A 141 9.33 2.26 8.81
C ARG A 141 10.66 2.02 9.53
N ARG A 142 11.13 3.01 10.28
CA ARG A 142 12.36 2.87 11.06
C ARG A 142 12.24 1.77 12.12
N ASP A 143 11.18 1.82 12.92
CA ASP A 143 10.76 0.75 13.82
C ASP A 143 9.23 0.81 14.03
N TYR A 144 8.69 -0.16 14.78
CA TYR A 144 7.27 -0.15 15.16
C TYR A 144 6.86 1.11 15.96
N LYS A 145 7.71 1.59 16.86
CA LYS A 145 7.40 2.72 17.76
C LYS A 145 7.30 4.04 17.00
N THR A 146 8.20 4.30 16.05
CA THR A 146 8.16 5.43 15.14
C THR A 146 6.84 5.47 14.39
N HIS A 147 6.42 4.35 13.81
CA HIS A 147 5.17 4.29 13.06
C HIS A 147 3.98 4.64 13.96
N ASP A 148 3.97 4.13 15.20
CA ASP A 148 2.95 4.47 16.19
C ASP A 148 2.90 5.98 16.52
N LEU A 149 4.07 6.60 16.75
CA LEU A 149 4.21 8.04 17.02
C LEU A 149 3.78 8.89 15.81
N VAL A 150 4.06 8.42 14.60
CA VAL A 150 3.62 9.05 13.35
C VAL A 150 2.11 9.05 13.24
N ILE A 151 1.45 7.91 13.47
CA ILE A 151 -0.01 7.85 13.42
C ILE A 151 -0.62 8.73 14.50
N GLN A 152 -0.04 8.76 15.71
CA GLN A 152 -0.45 9.71 16.75
C GLN A 152 -0.38 11.16 16.25
N GLY A 153 0.74 11.60 15.68
CA GLY A 153 0.91 12.96 15.16
C GLY A 153 -0.08 13.31 14.05
N LEU A 154 -0.36 12.37 13.13
CA LEU A 154 -1.34 12.57 12.06
C LEU A 154 -2.78 12.67 12.58
N VAL A 155 -3.15 11.87 13.59
CA VAL A 155 -4.44 11.95 14.27
C VAL A 155 -4.58 13.29 15.01
N GLU A 156 -3.52 13.76 15.68
CA GLU A 156 -3.50 15.07 16.31
C GLU A 156 -3.66 16.21 15.30
N ALA A 157 -2.97 16.15 14.16
CA ALA A 157 -3.14 17.11 13.06
C ALA A 157 -4.59 17.15 12.55
N SER A 158 -5.24 15.98 12.39
CA SER A 158 -6.63 15.91 11.95
C SER A 158 -7.60 16.52 12.98
N LYS A 159 -7.35 16.35 14.28
CA LYS A 159 -8.16 16.95 15.36
C LYS A 159 -7.99 18.47 15.40
N ASP A 160 -6.75 18.94 15.27
CA ASP A 160 -6.43 20.37 15.24
C ASP A 160 -7.07 21.04 14.03
N ALA A 161 -6.99 20.43 12.84
CA ALA A 161 -7.64 20.94 11.64
C ALA A 161 -9.17 21.00 11.76
N THR A 162 -9.80 20.03 12.44
CA THR A 162 -11.25 20.07 12.69
C THR A 162 -11.65 21.25 13.58
N THR A 163 -10.78 21.62 14.53
CA THR A 163 -11.05 22.68 15.51
C THR A 163 -10.69 24.07 14.99
N ASN A 164 -9.52 24.19 14.36
CA ASN A 164 -8.90 25.46 13.98
C ASN A 164 -8.91 25.72 12.46
N GLY A 165 -9.06 24.67 11.64
CA GLY A 165 -8.92 24.70 10.19
C GLY A 165 -10.21 25.02 9.43
N LYS A 166 -10.99 26.02 9.89
CA LYS A 166 -12.27 26.37 9.25
C LYS A 166 -12.07 26.70 7.76
N GLY A 167 -12.64 25.88 6.88
CA GLY A 167 -12.58 26.04 5.43
C GLY A 167 -11.47 25.26 4.73
N TRP A 168 -10.59 24.57 5.48
CA TRP A 168 -9.62 23.65 4.88
C TRP A 168 -10.34 22.42 4.29
N LYS A 169 -9.93 22.03 3.08
CA LYS A 169 -10.53 20.91 2.34
C LYS A 169 -9.73 19.61 2.46
N GLY A 170 -8.52 19.69 3.01
CA GLY A 170 -7.62 18.55 3.12
C GLY A 170 -8.05 17.64 4.27
N LYS A 171 -7.56 16.40 4.24
CA LYS A 171 -7.97 15.38 5.19
C LYS A 171 -6.96 14.24 5.28
N PHE A 172 -6.66 13.83 6.50
CA PHE A 172 -6.06 12.53 6.77
C PHE A 172 -7.15 11.45 6.69
N THR A 173 -7.05 10.53 5.73
CA THR A 173 -8.10 9.53 5.47
C THR A 173 -7.88 8.23 6.24
N GLY A 174 -6.65 7.90 6.62
CA GLY A 174 -6.33 6.66 7.32
C GLY A 174 -4.91 6.15 7.05
N THR A 175 -4.68 4.87 7.34
CA THR A 175 -3.37 4.21 7.15
C THR A 175 -3.53 2.88 6.44
N SER A 176 -2.52 2.45 5.67
CA SER A 176 -2.48 1.10 5.12
C SER A 176 -2.11 0.02 6.15
N ASN A 177 -1.65 0.42 7.33
CA ASN A 177 -1.37 -0.51 8.41
C ASN A 177 -2.67 -0.86 9.14
N VAL A 178 -3.23 -2.04 8.85
CA VAL A 178 -4.51 -2.51 9.41
C VAL A 178 -4.49 -2.53 10.94
N HIS A 179 -3.37 -2.96 11.55
CA HIS A 179 -3.19 -2.95 12.99
C HIS A 179 -3.24 -1.53 13.57
N PHE A 180 -2.53 -0.56 12.99
CA PHE A 180 -2.59 0.82 13.45
C PHE A 180 -3.92 1.50 13.13
N ALA A 181 -4.61 1.12 12.06
CA ALA A 181 -5.97 1.55 11.78
C ALA A 181 -6.91 1.16 12.93
N MET A 182 -6.86 -0.11 13.35
CA MET A 182 -7.61 -0.61 14.50
C MET A 182 -7.20 0.09 15.80
N LYS A 183 -5.90 0.13 16.11
CA LYS A 183 -5.36 0.70 17.37
C LYS A 183 -5.73 2.17 17.56
N HIS A 184 -5.68 2.97 16.49
CA HIS A 184 -5.93 4.42 16.55
C HIS A 184 -7.35 4.82 16.13
N GLY A 185 -8.20 3.87 15.78
CA GLY A 185 -9.59 4.13 15.37
C GLY A 185 -9.70 4.94 14.07
N VAL A 186 -8.77 4.74 13.13
CA VAL A 186 -8.78 5.35 11.80
C VAL A 186 -9.11 4.32 10.72
N GLN A 187 -9.36 4.75 9.49
CA GLN A 187 -9.73 3.82 8.42
C GLN A 187 -8.50 3.06 7.89
N PRO A 188 -8.63 1.74 7.61
CA PRO A 188 -7.65 1.03 6.80
C PRO A 188 -7.79 1.44 5.33
N ILE A 189 -6.67 1.69 4.66
CA ILE A 189 -6.62 2.14 3.26
C ILE A 189 -5.78 1.16 2.42
N GLY A 190 -6.29 0.75 1.27
CA GLY A 190 -5.56 -0.14 0.36
C GLY A 190 -6.04 -0.03 -1.08
N THR A 191 -5.16 -0.46 -1.99
CA THR A 191 -5.47 -0.65 -3.41
C THR A 191 -4.89 -1.99 -3.85
N VAL A 192 -5.24 -2.45 -5.05
CA VAL A 192 -4.53 -3.58 -5.67
C VAL A 192 -3.03 -3.27 -5.83
N ALA A 193 -2.18 -4.30 -5.74
CA ALA A 193 -0.74 -4.22 -5.91
C ALA A 193 -0.29 -4.90 -7.22
N HIS A 194 0.94 -4.60 -7.66
CA HIS A 194 1.49 -5.13 -8.92
C HIS A 194 1.50 -6.66 -8.98
N GLU A 195 1.76 -7.32 -7.85
CA GLU A 195 1.83 -8.78 -7.79
C GLU A 195 0.56 -9.48 -8.27
N TRP A 196 -0.61 -8.84 -8.14
CA TRP A 196 -1.87 -9.37 -8.66
C TRP A 196 -1.83 -9.53 -10.18
N PHE A 197 -1.42 -8.48 -10.88
CA PHE A 197 -1.28 -8.46 -12.33
C PHE A 197 -0.13 -9.35 -12.80
N MET A 198 1.01 -9.31 -12.09
CA MET A 198 2.18 -10.13 -12.37
C MET A 198 1.89 -11.62 -12.22
N GLY A 199 1.25 -12.02 -11.12
CA GLY A 199 0.91 -13.42 -10.85
C GLY A 199 -0.11 -13.96 -11.84
N ILE A 200 -1.13 -13.18 -12.20
CA ILE A 200 -2.10 -13.58 -13.23
C ILE A 200 -1.39 -13.79 -14.58
N ALA A 201 -0.56 -12.85 -15.02
CA ALA A 201 0.19 -12.98 -16.26
C ALA A 201 1.10 -14.23 -16.25
N ALA A 202 1.78 -14.49 -15.13
CA ALA A 202 2.67 -15.63 -14.98
C ALA A 202 1.91 -16.97 -14.94
N ILE A 203 0.73 -17.04 -14.33
CA ILE A 203 -0.07 -18.26 -14.26
C ILE A 203 -0.70 -18.57 -15.63
N THR A 204 -1.22 -17.56 -16.34
CA THR A 204 -1.89 -17.78 -17.63
C THR A 204 -0.93 -17.79 -18.82
N GLN A 205 0.28 -17.25 -18.65
CA GLN A 205 1.25 -16.98 -19.73
C GLN A 205 0.67 -16.07 -20.84
N ASP A 206 -0.38 -15.30 -20.54
CA ASP A 206 -1.06 -14.40 -21.48
C ASP A 206 -0.90 -12.93 -21.04
N TYR A 207 0.29 -12.40 -21.25
CA TYR A 207 0.63 -11.00 -20.93
C TYR A 207 -0.21 -9.99 -21.72
N ALA A 208 -0.69 -10.36 -22.92
CA ALA A 208 -1.49 -9.48 -23.76
C ALA A 208 -2.86 -9.20 -23.15
N ASN A 209 -3.46 -10.18 -22.47
CA ASN A 209 -4.76 -10.05 -21.82
C ASN A 209 -4.70 -9.96 -20.29
N ALA A 210 -3.51 -10.06 -19.68
CA ALA A 210 -3.32 -10.08 -18.23
C ALA A 210 -3.99 -8.90 -17.50
N ASN A 211 -3.92 -7.67 -18.05
CA ASN A 211 -4.56 -6.51 -17.45
C ASN A 211 -6.09 -6.66 -17.35
N GLU A 212 -6.74 -7.14 -18.41
CA GLU A 212 -8.19 -7.36 -18.42
C GLU A 212 -8.58 -8.51 -17.49
N LEU A 213 -7.82 -9.62 -17.52
CA LEU A 213 -8.05 -10.75 -16.63
C LEU A 213 -7.95 -10.35 -15.16
N ALA A 214 -6.95 -9.54 -14.82
CA ALA A 214 -6.76 -9.00 -13.47
C ALA A 214 -7.90 -8.08 -13.04
N LEU A 215 -8.36 -7.17 -13.90
CA LEU A 215 -9.52 -6.32 -13.63
C LEU A 215 -10.79 -7.14 -13.44
N ARG A 216 -10.98 -8.17 -14.28
CA ARG A 216 -12.12 -9.08 -14.22
C ARG A 216 -12.15 -9.86 -12.91
N TYR A 217 -11.05 -10.50 -12.53
CA TYR A 217 -10.99 -11.28 -11.29
C TYR A 217 -11.11 -10.39 -10.04
N TRP A 218 -10.54 -9.19 -10.06
CA TRP A 218 -10.72 -8.22 -8.97
C TRP A 218 -12.18 -7.80 -8.82
N THR A 219 -12.84 -7.47 -9.94
CA THR A 219 -14.26 -7.11 -9.97
C THR A 219 -15.15 -8.28 -9.58
N ALA A 220 -14.78 -9.52 -9.95
CA ALA A 220 -15.49 -10.72 -9.54
C ALA A 220 -15.41 -10.94 -8.02
N ALA A 221 -14.22 -10.76 -7.44
CA ALA A 221 -13.96 -11.00 -6.02
C ALA A 221 -14.64 -9.96 -5.11
N PHE A 222 -14.54 -8.66 -5.44
CA PHE A 222 -15.01 -7.59 -4.54
C PHE A 222 -16.27 -6.88 -5.03
N GLY A 223 -16.60 -7.00 -6.32
CA GLY A 223 -17.70 -6.28 -6.96
C GLY A 223 -17.28 -4.97 -7.64
N ARG A 224 -18.08 -4.53 -8.62
CA ARG A 224 -17.90 -3.24 -9.31
C ARG A 224 -17.93 -2.08 -8.29
N GLY A 225 -16.97 -1.17 -8.40
CA GLY A 225 -16.88 0.02 -7.54
C GLY A 225 -16.30 -0.21 -6.14
N VAL A 226 -16.06 -1.46 -5.73
CA VAL A 226 -15.48 -1.81 -4.43
C VAL A 226 -13.97 -2.00 -4.59
N LEU A 227 -13.17 -1.30 -3.76
CA LEU A 227 -11.70 -1.30 -3.87
C LEU A 227 -11.21 -0.98 -5.28
N ALA A 228 -11.88 -0.03 -5.95
CA ALA A 228 -11.77 0.18 -7.39
C ALA A 228 -10.84 1.35 -7.76
N ILE A 229 -9.63 1.34 -7.19
CA ILE A 229 -8.49 2.14 -7.64
C ILE A 229 -7.55 1.22 -8.40
N ALA A 230 -7.41 1.43 -9.71
CA ALA A 230 -6.62 0.57 -10.59
C ALA A 230 -5.14 0.96 -10.63
N LEU A 231 -4.24 -0.04 -10.60
CA LEU A 231 -2.80 0.16 -10.78
C LEU A 231 -2.44 -0.11 -12.24
N THR A 232 -1.94 0.91 -12.94
CA THR A 232 -1.94 0.90 -14.42
C THR A 232 -0.61 0.51 -15.06
N ASP A 233 0.48 0.58 -14.31
CA ASP A 233 1.84 0.62 -14.84
C ASP A 233 2.60 -0.72 -14.75
N THR A 234 2.00 -1.79 -14.20
CA THR A 234 2.64 -3.13 -14.11
C THR A 234 3.25 -3.60 -15.44
N PHE A 235 2.52 -3.38 -16.54
CA PHE A 235 2.99 -3.70 -17.91
C PHE A 235 2.93 -2.46 -18.82
N GLY A 236 3.06 -1.27 -18.21
CA GLY A 236 2.92 0.03 -18.86
C GLY A 236 1.47 0.50 -19.02
N SER A 237 1.23 1.75 -18.63
CA SER A 237 -0.10 2.38 -18.62
C SER A 237 -0.81 2.32 -19.98
N SER A 238 -0.10 2.52 -21.08
CA SER A 238 -0.69 2.44 -22.43
C SER A 238 -1.27 1.05 -22.76
N SER A 239 -0.67 -0.03 -22.25
CA SER A 239 -1.20 -1.38 -22.41
C SER A 239 -2.44 -1.58 -21.53
N PHE A 240 -2.36 -1.12 -20.28
CA PHE A 240 -3.47 -1.21 -19.33
C PHE A 240 -4.72 -0.47 -19.81
N LEU A 241 -4.59 0.75 -20.34
CA LEU A 241 -5.72 1.55 -20.81
C LEU A 241 -6.52 0.90 -21.95
N LYS A 242 -5.90 0.01 -22.74
CA LYS A 242 -6.60 -0.82 -23.74
C LYS A 242 -7.55 -1.82 -23.09
N ALA A 243 -7.19 -2.38 -21.94
CA ALA A 243 -8.06 -3.22 -21.14
C ALA A 243 -9.11 -2.39 -20.38
N PHE A 244 -8.71 -1.22 -19.88
CA PHE A 244 -9.57 -0.38 -19.04
C PHE A 244 -10.80 0.16 -19.76
N LYS A 245 -10.73 0.38 -21.08
CA LYS A 245 -11.89 0.75 -21.89
C LYS A 245 -12.82 -0.40 -22.28
N LYS A 246 -12.49 -1.64 -21.94
CA LYS A 246 -13.36 -2.80 -22.26
C LYS A 246 -14.54 -2.86 -21.28
N PRO A 247 -15.67 -3.47 -21.68
CA PRO A 247 -16.81 -3.70 -20.80
C PRO A 247 -16.39 -4.48 -19.53
N ALA A 248 -16.81 -4.00 -18.37
CA ALA A 248 -16.48 -4.61 -17.08
C ALA A 248 -17.31 -5.87 -16.85
N ALA A 249 -16.72 -6.93 -16.31
CA ALA A 249 -17.47 -8.10 -15.86
C ALA A 249 -18.48 -7.76 -14.75
N LYS A 250 -19.55 -8.54 -14.62
CA LYS A 250 -20.52 -8.39 -13.52
C LYS A 250 -19.89 -8.80 -12.20
N SER A 251 -20.28 -8.15 -11.10
CA SER A 251 -19.86 -8.53 -9.74
C SER A 251 -20.14 -10.02 -9.50
N GLY A 252 -19.19 -10.73 -8.88
CA GLY A 252 -19.30 -12.16 -8.61
C GLY A 252 -19.11 -13.08 -9.82
N SER A 253 -18.81 -12.56 -11.02
CA SER A 253 -18.62 -13.37 -12.23
C SER A 253 -17.20 -13.24 -12.79
N THR A 254 -16.56 -14.38 -13.02
CA THR A 254 -15.27 -14.47 -13.71
C THR A 254 -15.40 -14.58 -15.23
N ASN A 255 -16.63 -14.62 -15.76
CA ASN A 255 -16.87 -14.60 -17.21
C ASN A 255 -16.63 -13.20 -17.76
N ALA A 256 -16.24 -13.13 -19.03
CA ALA A 256 -16.18 -11.85 -19.73
C ALA A 256 -17.57 -11.18 -19.75
N ALA A 257 -17.59 -9.86 -19.90
CA ALA A 257 -18.84 -9.15 -20.11
C ALA A 257 -19.46 -9.56 -21.45
N ASP A 258 -20.77 -9.83 -21.46
CA ASP A 258 -21.48 -10.37 -22.61
C ASP A 258 -22.01 -9.30 -23.57
N SER A 259 -21.89 -8.00 -23.24
CA SER A 259 -22.51 -6.95 -24.05
C SER A 259 -21.72 -5.65 -24.06
N SER A 260 -21.79 -4.93 -25.18
CA SER A 260 -21.36 -3.52 -25.28
C SER A 260 -22.26 -2.55 -24.51
N LYS A 261 -23.27 -3.06 -23.79
CA LYS A 261 -24.17 -2.26 -22.94
C LYS A 261 -23.73 -2.27 -21.47
N ASP A 262 -22.79 -3.15 -21.10
CA ASP A 262 -22.18 -3.11 -19.78
C ASP A 262 -21.23 -1.90 -19.67
N PRO A 263 -21.19 -1.22 -18.51
CA PRO A 263 -20.22 -0.16 -18.30
C PRO A 263 -18.81 -0.73 -18.39
N THR A 264 -17.89 0.06 -18.92
CA THR A 264 -16.46 -0.22 -19.02
C THR A 264 -15.78 -0.27 -17.66
N TYR A 265 -14.58 -0.86 -17.59
CA TYR A 265 -13.78 -0.81 -16.37
C TYR A 265 -13.48 0.64 -15.96
N ALA A 266 -13.24 1.53 -16.92
CA ALA A 266 -13.02 2.95 -16.68
C ALA A 266 -14.23 3.66 -16.05
N GLU A 267 -15.45 3.27 -16.40
CA GLU A 267 -16.66 3.78 -15.78
C GLU A 267 -16.85 3.25 -14.35
N VAL A 268 -16.65 1.95 -14.13
CA VAL A 268 -16.93 1.33 -12.81
C VAL A 268 -15.82 1.54 -11.77
N PHE A 269 -14.58 1.76 -12.20
CA PHE A 269 -13.48 2.09 -11.29
C PHE A 269 -13.54 3.56 -10.88
N THR A 270 -13.34 3.82 -9.59
CA THR A 270 -13.36 5.18 -9.02
C THR A 270 -12.14 6.02 -9.40
N GLY A 271 -11.06 5.37 -9.84
CA GLY A 271 -9.83 6.06 -10.19
C GLY A 271 -8.67 5.11 -10.47
N VAL A 272 -7.49 5.70 -10.54
CA VAL A 272 -6.21 5.01 -10.80
C VAL A 272 -5.15 5.38 -9.76
N ARG A 273 -4.14 4.54 -9.61
CA ARG A 273 -2.95 4.80 -8.80
C ARG A 273 -1.74 5.02 -9.70
N GLN A 274 -1.09 6.16 -9.53
CA GLN A 274 0.19 6.50 -10.14
C GLN A 274 1.32 6.07 -9.21
N ASP A 275 2.17 5.15 -9.67
CA ASP A 275 3.23 4.52 -8.86
C ASP A 275 4.61 4.50 -9.55
N SER A 276 4.71 5.03 -10.77
CA SER A 276 5.98 5.23 -11.49
C SER A 276 5.86 6.27 -12.62
N GLY A 277 7.00 6.70 -13.17
CA GLY A 277 7.07 7.71 -14.24
C GLY A 277 6.87 9.14 -13.73
N ASP A 278 6.82 10.12 -14.63
CA ASP A 278 6.51 11.52 -14.28
C ASP A 278 5.01 11.65 -13.94
N PRO A 279 4.64 12.03 -12.69
CA PRO A 279 3.24 12.15 -12.28
C PRO A 279 2.43 13.18 -13.08
N LEU A 280 3.05 14.22 -13.64
CA LEU A 280 2.39 15.23 -14.45
C LEU A 280 2.17 14.77 -15.89
N GLU A 281 3.08 13.97 -16.46
CA GLU A 281 2.83 13.30 -17.74
C GLU A 281 1.76 12.22 -17.61
N TYR A 282 1.78 11.47 -16.51
CA TYR A 282 0.72 10.51 -16.18
C TYR A 282 -0.64 11.19 -16.06
N LEU A 283 -0.71 12.35 -15.39
CA LEU A 283 -1.94 13.14 -15.28
C LEU A 283 -2.52 13.49 -16.65
N LYS A 284 -1.68 14.00 -17.57
CA LYS A 284 -2.08 14.32 -18.95
C LYS A 284 -2.60 13.09 -19.69
N LEU A 285 -1.89 11.96 -19.58
CA LEU A 285 -2.32 10.69 -20.17
C LEU A 285 -3.73 10.29 -19.68
N MET A 286 -3.97 10.42 -18.37
CA MET A 286 -5.27 10.05 -17.79
C MET A 286 -6.38 11.04 -18.16
N GLU A 287 -6.08 12.35 -18.22
CA GLU A 287 -7.00 13.38 -18.71
C GLU A 287 -7.44 13.09 -20.16
N GLU A 288 -6.47 12.87 -21.05
CA GLU A 288 -6.72 12.51 -22.45
C GLU A 288 -7.52 11.21 -22.56
N PHE A 289 -7.16 10.19 -21.77
CA PHE A 289 -7.87 8.92 -21.76
C PHE A 289 -9.33 9.09 -21.34
N TYR A 290 -9.62 9.68 -20.18
CA TYR A 290 -10.99 9.83 -19.69
C TYR A 290 -11.84 10.68 -20.63
N SER A 291 -11.27 11.76 -21.18
CA SER A 291 -11.93 12.59 -22.20
C SER A 291 -12.27 11.77 -23.45
N SER A 292 -11.33 10.95 -23.95
CA SER A 292 -11.55 10.08 -25.12
C SER A 292 -12.58 8.97 -24.92
N GLN A 293 -12.91 8.65 -23.66
CA GLN A 293 -13.91 7.65 -23.28
C GLN A 293 -15.24 8.30 -22.86
N ASP A 294 -15.41 9.61 -23.06
CA ASP A 294 -16.60 10.38 -22.68
C ASP A 294 -16.95 10.27 -21.17
N ILE A 295 -15.96 10.05 -20.31
CA ILE A 295 -16.15 9.92 -18.87
C ILE A 295 -16.23 11.32 -18.25
N THR A 296 -17.44 11.67 -17.78
CA THR A 296 -17.72 12.97 -17.15
C THR A 296 -17.64 12.95 -15.62
N ASP A 297 -17.68 11.75 -15.01
CA ASP A 297 -17.58 11.60 -13.56
C ASP A 297 -16.17 11.95 -13.09
N LYS A 298 -16.06 12.61 -11.91
CA LYS A 298 -14.77 12.91 -11.30
C LYS A 298 -14.05 11.62 -10.90
N LYS A 299 -12.94 11.33 -11.58
CA LYS A 299 -12.06 10.19 -11.27
C LYS A 299 -10.94 10.61 -10.33
N VAL A 300 -10.54 9.68 -9.46
CA VAL A 300 -9.46 9.87 -8.50
C VAL A 300 -8.12 9.48 -9.13
N ILE A 301 -7.08 10.26 -8.87
CA ILE A 301 -5.68 9.83 -9.06
C ILE A 301 -5.03 9.74 -7.68
N VAL A 302 -4.68 8.51 -7.29
CA VAL A 302 -3.90 8.24 -6.09
C VAL A 302 -2.43 8.29 -6.47
N TYR A 303 -1.70 9.30 -6.03
CA TYR A 303 -0.25 9.36 -6.16
C TYR A 303 0.39 8.62 -4.99
N SER A 304 1.35 7.72 -5.26
CA SER A 304 2.03 6.95 -4.20
C SER A 304 3.54 6.85 -4.35
N ASP A 305 4.13 7.35 -5.44
CA ASP A 305 5.58 7.27 -5.65
C ASP A 305 6.34 8.35 -4.88
N SER A 306 7.00 7.93 -3.80
CA SER A 306 8.08 8.69 -3.14
C SER A 306 7.73 10.15 -2.84
N LEU A 307 6.56 10.34 -2.22
CA LEU A 307 5.95 11.65 -1.95
C LEU A 307 6.53 12.34 -0.72
N ASN A 308 6.47 13.68 -0.74
CA ASN A 308 6.63 14.59 0.39
C ASN A 308 5.56 15.70 0.29
N CYS A 309 5.48 16.62 1.27
CA CYS A 309 4.48 17.69 1.27
C CYS A 309 4.51 18.53 -0.03
N GLN A 310 5.68 18.98 -0.45
CA GLN A 310 5.84 19.82 -1.65
C GLN A 310 5.30 19.14 -2.91
N LYS A 311 5.66 17.87 -3.15
CA LYS A 311 5.14 17.08 -4.28
C LYS A 311 3.62 16.93 -4.21
N CYS A 312 3.08 16.63 -3.03
CA CYS A 312 1.63 16.50 -2.86
C CYS A 312 0.90 17.79 -3.24
N ILE A 313 1.39 18.94 -2.77
CA ILE A 313 0.79 20.25 -3.06
C ILE A 313 0.88 20.56 -4.56
N GLN A 314 2.03 20.30 -5.20
CA GLN A 314 2.22 20.48 -6.63
C GLN A 314 1.23 19.62 -7.44
N TYR A 315 1.18 18.32 -7.16
CA TYR A 315 0.33 17.38 -7.89
C TYR A 315 -1.16 17.64 -7.63
N LYS A 316 -1.52 18.04 -6.41
CA LYS A 316 -2.87 18.46 -6.08
C LYS A 316 -3.33 19.61 -6.97
N ASN A 317 -2.53 20.68 -7.06
CA ASN A 317 -2.89 21.86 -7.85
C ASN A 317 -3.01 21.51 -9.35
N ALA A 318 -2.12 20.67 -9.88
CA ALA A 318 -2.20 20.20 -11.25
C ALA A 318 -3.45 19.35 -11.50
N THR A 319 -3.77 18.43 -10.59
CA THR A 319 -4.92 17.52 -10.70
C THR A 319 -6.25 18.27 -10.62
N ASP A 320 -6.35 19.23 -9.70
CA ASP A 320 -7.52 20.10 -9.57
C ASP A 320 -7.73 20.92 -10.85
N ALA A 321 -6.66 21.43 -11.45
CA ALA A 321 -6.72 22.18 -12.72
C ALA A 321 -7.18 21.31 -13.89
N ALA A 322 -6.85 20.01 -13.88
CA ALA A 322 -7.32 19.01 -14.85
C ALA A 322 -8.75 18.50 -14.56
N GLY A 323 -9.43 19.00 -13.51
CA GLY A 323 -10.79 18.58 -13.17
C GLY A 323 -10.92 17.18 -12.54
N LEU A 324 -9.80 16.54 -12.22
CA LEU A 324 -9.73 15.24 -11.55
C LEU A 324 -9.59 15.41 -10.02
N THR A 325 -9.63 14.31 -9.28
CA THR A 325 -9.54 14.35 -7.80
C THR A 325 -8.22 13.78 -7.31
N PRO A 326 -7.33 14.56 -6.68
CA PRO A 326 -6.08 14.05 -6.15
C PRO A 326 -6.27 13.33 -4.81
N SER A 327 -5.51 12.26 -4.61
CA SER A 327 -5.28 11.65 -3.30
C SER A 327 -3.84 11.14 -3.19
N PHE A 328 -3.32 11.02 -1.96
CA PHE A 328 -1.90 10.74 -1.72
C PHE A 328 -1.70 9.57 -0.74
N GLY A 329 -0.95 8.56 -1.15
CA GLY A 329 -0.45 7.50 -0.27
C GLY A 329 1.01 7.79 0.08
N ILE A 330 1.28 8.28 1.28
CA ILE A 330 2.61 8.79 1.65
C ILE A 330 3.29 7.77 2.57
N GLY A 331 4.42 7.21 2.10
CA GLY A 331 5.14 6.14 2.80
C GLY A 331 6.31 6.62 3.66
N THR A 332 7.53 6.34 3.20
CA THR A 332 8.80 6.54 3.92
C THR A 332 8.97 7.95 4.50
N PHE A 333 8.47 8.98 3.82
CA PHE A 333 8.53 10.37 4.30
C PHE A 333 7.86 10.58 5.66
N PHE A 334 6.89 9.73 6.02
CA PHE A 334 6.32 9.72 7.35
C PHE A 334 7.08 8.83 8.32
N THR A 335 7.36 7.58 7.93
CA THR A 335 7.78 6.56 8.90
C THR A 335 9.28 6.36 9.04
N ASN A 336 10.09 7.11 8.28
CA ASN A 336 11.55 7.01 8.31
C ASN A 336 12.24 8.32 7.93
N ASP A 337 11.83 9.42 8.58
CA ASP A 337 12.44 10.75 8.48
C ASP A 337 13.00 11.17 9.84
N PHE A 338 14.33 11.12 9.98
CA PHE A 338 15.08 11.24 11.24
C PHE A 338 16.24 12.24 11.12
#